data_AF-A0A1J3FYZ3-F1
#
_entry.id   AF-A0A1J3FYZ3-F1
#
_cell.length_a   1.000
_cell.length_b   1.000
_cell.length_c   1.000
_cell.angle_alpha   90.00
_cell.angle_beta   90.00
_cell.angle_gamma   90.00
#
_symmetry.space_group_name_H-M   'P 1'
#
loop_
_entity.id
_entity.type
_entity.pdbx_description
1 polymer ?
#
loop_
_entity_poly.entity_id
_entity_poly.type
_entity_poly.pdbx_seq_one_letter_code
_entity_poly.pdbx_strand_id
1 'polypeptide(L)' 'NIVTPKEGYGLAEELKRAGFWVRMVSDKPEAADRALKEHMVEVMDKREVECVVLVSDDSGFAEILWEAKERCLRTVVI' A
#
# COMPACT_ATOMS: atom_id res chain seq x y z
N ASN A 1 14.89 17.49 3.54
CA ASN A 1 15.79 16.69 2.70
C ASN A 1 15.33 15.25 2.71
N ILE A 2 14.47 14.87 1.76
CA ILE A 2 14.12 13.47 1.51
C ILE A 2 15.18 12.94 0.56
N VAL A 3 15.95 11.96 1.02
CA VAL A 3 16.98 11.34 0.20
C VAL A 3 16.29 10.32 -0.69
N THR A 4 16.23 10.59 -2.00
CA THR A 4 15.77 9.59 -2.95
C THR A 4 16.78 8.44 -2.92
N PRO A 5 16.36 7.21 -2.56
CA PRO A 5 17.26 6.07 -2.57
C PRO A 5 17.86 5.91 -3.96
N LYS A 6 19.17 5.65 -4.03
CA LYS A 6 19.81 5.33 -5.32
C LYS A 6 19.18 4.05 -5.87
N GLU A 7 18.83 4.05 -7.15
CA GLU A 7 18.33 2.86 -7.85
C GLU A 7 19.26 1.66 -7.62
N GLY A 8 18.67 0.48 -7.38
CA GLY A 8 19.41 -0.78 -7.30
C GLY A 8 19.99 -1.15 -5.94
N TYR A 9 19.76 -0.37 -4.88
CA TYR A 9 19.93 -0.92 -3.53
C TYR A 9 18.88 -2.03 -3.34
N GLY A 10 19.29 -3.19 -2.85
CA GLY A 10 18.45 -4.38 -2.66
C GLY A 10 17.29 -4.21 -1.68
N LEU A 11 16.72 -3.02 -1.52
CA LEU A 11 15.57 -2.66 -0.70
C LEU A 11 14.41 -3.64 -0.88
N ALA A 12 14.10 -4.03 -2.12
CA ALA A 12 13.08 -5.05 -2.38
C ALA A 12 13.43 -6.39 -1.71
N GLU A 13 14.69 -6.81 -1.76
CA GLU A 13 15.16 -8.05 -1.13
C GLU A 13 15.29 -7.91 0.40
N GLU A 14 15.65 -6.72 0.91
CA GLU A 14 15.68 -6.42 2.34
C GLU A 14 14.27 -6.43 2.94
N LEU A 15 13.30 -5.83 2.27
CA LEU A 15 11.89 -5.87 2.65
C LEU A 15 11.35 -7.30 2.63
N LYS A 16 11.63 -8.07 1.57
CA LYS A 16 11.28 -9.50 1.52
C LYS A 16 11.90 -10.29 2.68
N ARG A 17 13.19 -10.05 2.97
CA ARG A 17 13.90 -10.71 4.09
C ARG A 17 13.31 -10.33 5.44
N ALA A 18 12.80 -9.11 5.59
CA ALA A 18 12.08 -8.67 6.79
C ALA A 18 10.64 -9.22 6.88
N GLY A 19 10.19 -10.02 5.90
CA GLY A 19 8.87 -10.67 5.88
C GLY A 19 7.79 -9.86 5.17
N PHE A 20 8.14 -8.77 4.50
CA PHE A 20 7.19 -8.01 3.70
C PHE A 20 6.97 -8.66 2.33
N TRP A 21 5.73 -8.65 1.87
CA TRP A 21 5.43 -8.89 0.48
C TRP A 21 5.76 -7.64 -0.33
N VAL A 22 6.55 -7.81 -1.40
CA VAL A 22 6.99 -6.71 -2.27
C VAL A 22 6.46 -6.95 -3.67
N ARG A 23 5.68 -5.99 -4.18
CA ARG A 23 5.17 -5.98 -5.55
C ARG A 23 5.92 -4.93 -6.36
N MET A 24 6.59 -5.38 -7.42
CA MET A 24 7.16 -4.47 -8.42
C MET A 24 6.04 -3.97 -9.33
N VAL A 25 6.00 -2.66 -9.56
CA VAL A 25 5.04 -2.00 -10.46
C VAL A 25 5.79 -1.36 -11.62
N SER A 26 5.10 -1.11 -12.73
CA SER A 26 5.71 -0.43 -13.88
C SER A 26 6.10 1.00 -13.51
N ASP A 27 7.21 1.49 -14.06
CA ASP A 27 7.61 2.90 -13.96
C ASP A 27 6.73 3.78 -14.86
N LYS A 28 5.51 4.02 -14.38
CA LYS A 28 4.49 4.87 -14.99
C LYS A 28 3.78 5.65 -13.89
N PRO A 29 3.27 6.85 -14.16
CA PRO A 29 2.44 7.58 -13.22
C PRO A 29 1.31 6.71 -12.67
N GLU A 30 1.06 6.80 -11.36
CA GLU A 30 -0.05 6.15 -10.64
C GLU A 30 -0.05 4.61 -10.68
N ALA A 31 1.00 3.97 -11.23
CA ALA A 31 1.06 2.52 -11.31
C ALA A 31 1.09 1.85 -9.93
N ALA A 32 1.81 2.47 -8.98
CA ALA A 32 1.82 2.04 -7.59
C ALA A 32 0.45 2.22 -6.94
N ASP A 33 -0.17 3.38 -7.12
CA ASP A 33 -1.44 3.73 -6.47
C ASP A 33 -2.57 2.81 -6.91
N ARG A 34 -2.67 2.56 -8.22
CA ARG A 34 -3.65 1.60 -8.76
C ARG A 34 -3.41 0.20 -8.21
N ALA A 35 -2.17 -0.28 -8.23
CA ALA A 35 -1.84 -1.62 -7.75
C ALA A 35 -2.15 -1.79 -6.26
N LEU A 36 -1.95 -0.74 -5.46
CA LEU A 36 -2.23 -0.76 -4.03
C LEU A 36 -3.74 -0.70 -3.76
N LYS A 37 -4.49 0.18 -4.44
CA LYS A 37 -5.95 0.26 -4.33
C LYS A 37 -6.62 -1.06 -4.70
N GLU A 38 -6.25 -1.66 -5.82
CA GLU A 38 -6.75 -2.98 -6.25
C GLU A 38 -6.52 -4.05 -5.17
N HIS A 39 -5.32 -4.07 -4.59
CA HIS A 39 -4.99 -5.04 -3.54
C HIS A 39 -5.78 -4.80 -2.25
N MET A 40 -5.98 -3.53 -1.85
CA MET A 40 -6.81 -3.17 -0.70
C MET A 40 -8.26 -3.66 -0.88
N VAL A 41 -8.84 -3.45 -2.06
CA VAL A 41 -10.19 -3.97 -2.38
C VAL A 41 -10.23 -5.49 -2.25
N GLU A 42 -9.25 -6.19 -2.83
CA GLU A 42 -9.19 -7.65 -2.80
C GLU A 42 -9.15 -8.23 -1.37
N VAL A 43 -8.27 -7.70 -0.50
CA VAL A 43 -8.16 -8.19 0.89
C VAL A 43 -9.40 -7.86 1.72
N MET A 44 -10.06 -6.72 1.43
CA MET A 44 -11.31 -6.34 2.06
C MET A 44 -12.48 -7.22 1.59
N ASP A 45 -12.56 -7.54 0.30
CA ASP A 45 -13.60 -8.41 -0.28
C ASP A 45 -13.51 -9.82 0.28
N LYS A 46 -12.29 -10.36 0.38
CA LYS A 46 -12.05 -11.69 0.96
C LYS A 46 -12.18 -11.71 2.49
N ARG A 47 -12.30 -10.55 3.13
CA ARG A 47 -12.32 -10.38 4.59
C ARG A 47 -11.12 -11.03 5.28
N GLU A 48 -9.95 -10.95 4.64
CA GLU A 48 -8.69 -11.52 5.15
C GLU A 48 -8.09 -10.67 6.27
N VAL A 49 -8.53 -9.42 6.42
CA VAL A 49 -7.98 -8.45 7.37
C VAL A 49 -9.10 -7.73 8.13
N GLU A 50 -8.85 -7.45 9.40
CA GLU A 50 -9.73 -6.64 10.26
C GLU A 50 -9.24 -5.18 10.40
N CYS A 51 -7.98 -4.93 10.00
CA CYS A 51 -7.31 -3.64 10.13
C CYS A 51 -6.49 -3.33 8.87
N VAL A 52 -6.60 -2.10 8.39
CA VAL A 52 -5.80 -1.55 7.29
C VAL A 52 -4.95 -0.42 7.85
N VAL A 53 -3.64 -0.52 7.67
CA VAL A 53 -2.68 0.54 7.98
C VAL A 53 -2.06 1.00 6.67
N LEU A 54 -2.34 2.24 6.27
CA LEU A 54 -1.74 2.87 5.10
C LEU A 54 -0.61 3.80 5.54
N VAL A 55 0.59 3.62 4.99
CA VAL A 55 1.72 4.53 5.19
C VAL A 55 1.89 5.34 3.91
N SER A 56 1.31 6.53 3.88
CA SER A 56 1.31 7.40 2.70
C SER A 56 0.81 8.81 3.06
N ASP A 57 1.43 9.83 2.50
CA ASP A 57 0.98 11.23 2.54
C ASP A 57 0.03 11.59 1.38
N ASP A 58 -0.21 10.66 0.45
CA ASP A 58 -1.06 10.90 -0.71
C ASP A 58 -2.56 10.85 -0.37
N SER A 59 -3.22 11.99 -0.56
CA SER A 59 -4.68 12.14 -0.43
C SER A 59 -5.50 11.31 -1.44
N GLY A 60 -4.88 10.83 -2.52
CA GLY A 60 -5.51 9.98 -3.53
C GLY A 60 -6.08 8.67 -3.01
N PHE A 61 -5.76 8.27 -1.77
CA PHE A 61 -6.30 7.07 -1.11
C PHE A 61 -7.53 7.34 -0.24
N ALA A 62 -8.01 8.58 -0.13
CA ALA A 62 -9.14 8.91 0.75
C ALA A 62 -10.41 8.08 0.47
N GLU A 63 -10.72 7.83 -0.80
CA GLU A 63 -11.90 7.05 -1.22
C GLU A 63 -11.82 5.59 -0.73
N ILE A 64 -10.68 4.92 -0.93
CA ILE A 64 -10.52 3.51 -0.52
C ILE A 64 -10.48 3.35 1.01
N LEU A 65 -9.95 4.36 1.72
CA LEU A 65 -9.99 4.39 3.18
C LEU A 65 -11.40 4.63 3.71
N TRP A 66 -12.23 5.40 2.99
CA TRP A 66 -13.65 5.55 3.31
C TRP A 66 -14.37 4.21 3.13
N GLU A 67 -14.11 3.50 2.04
CA GLU A 67 -14.66 2.16 1.80
C GLU A 67 -14.27 1.16 2.90
N ALA A 68 -13.02 1.18 3.35
CA ALA A 68 -12.56 0.34 4.47
C ALA A 68 -13.35 0.61 5.76
N LYS A 69 -13.67 1.88 6.04
CA LYS A 69 -14.50 2.25 7.20
C LYS A 69 -15.94 1.78 7.06
N GLU A 70 -16.55 1.93 5.88
CA GLU A 70 -17.91 1.45 5.61
C GLU A 70 -18.03 -0.08 5.77
N ARG A 71 -16.94 -0.80 5.48
CA ARG A 71 -16.82 -2.24 5.70
C ARG A 71 -16.47 -2.62 7.16
N CYS A 72 -16.45 -1.66 8.07
CA CYS A 72 -16.11 -1.80 9.49
C CYS A 72 -14.67 -2.25 9.79
N LEU A 73 -13.71 -2.00 8.89
CA LEU A 73 -12.30 -2.24 9.17
C LEU A 73 -11.71 -1.10 10.00
N ARG A 74 -10.86 -1.45 10.97
CA ARG A 74 -10.03 -0.45 11.65
C ARG A 74 -9.07 0.16 10.63
N THR A 75 -9.07 1.48 10.49
CA THR A 75 -8.24 2.18 9.49
C THR A 75 -7.27 3.13 10.19
N VAL A 76 -5.99 3.02 9.89
CA VAL A 76 -4.92 3.91 10.39
C VAL A 76 -4.13 4.43 9.20
N VAL A 77 -3.84 5.73 9.21
CA VAL A 77 -2.96 6.37 8.21
C VAL A 77 -1.75 6.93 8.96
N ILE A 78 -0.55 6.68 8.43
CA ILE A 78 0.74 7.13 8.98
C ILE A 78 1.45 7.98 7.94
#